data_AF-A0A2H3BMF9-F1
#
_entry.id   AF-A0A2H3BMF9-F1
#
_cell.length_a   1.000
_cell.length_b   1.000
_cell.length_c   1.000
_cell.angle_alpha   90.00
_cell.angle_beta   90.00
_cell.angle_gamma   90.00
#
_symmetry.space_group_name_H-M   'P 1'
#
loop_
_entity.id
_entity.type
_entity.pdbx_description
1 polymer ?
#
loop_
_entity_poly.entity_id
_entity_poly.type
_entity_poly.pdbx_seq_one_letter_code
_entity_poly.pdbx_strand_id
1 'polypeptide(L)'
;MKSEKLHETWDGWPDGDFDLDIDHTTFEATKKLMVHWSMKVNGGDKIHSVNAETWQAGKRSTRLCLGHMECDKETCRVIIRPKIDKPSREKQLAIDCRCGAELEFRELASSQPHLKALALIVGHPTLQGPHGKSVADIATSLTNAGRVQYECNKIRKSSGKKGASTDQHFLDIYSGFSQAHPDFIIRRVFREVIVISLQSAYMSSTVIKDTIIGEPVNGMVSDAAHGWWRKRTSLLIVTSTYSTILMCWVPALFSYSNGASKEHYMHHFYALFKSMAKQAEKTNTELTDEILAQVVDFSEAERSGYILAFAKFRHKQGDSRTQDQLLADGAKLLKGCEQHFRNAVTHIKRIGSII
;
A
#
# COMPACT_ATOMS: atom_id res chain seq x y z
N MET A 1 -42.11 3.50 -17.87
CA MET A 1 -42.88 4.73 -17.58
C MET A 1 -42.80 5.62 -18.81
N LYS A 2 -43.90 6.29 -19.15
CA LYS A 2 -44.20 6.86 -20.47
C LYS A 2 -43.14 7.85 -20.98
N SER A 3 -42.94 7.83 -22.30
CA SER A 3 -42.27 8.88 -23.07
C SER A 3 -43.06 10.19 -22.95
N GLU A 4 -42.73 10.99 -21.95
CA GLU A 4 -43.13 12.40 -21.92
C GLU A 4 -42.11 13.23 -22.69
N LYS A 5 -42.66 14.12 -23.52
CA LYS A 5 -42.03 14.92 -24.56
C LYS A 5 -40.73 15.59 -24.10
N LEU A 6 -39.63 15.11 -24.65
CA LEU A 6 -38.28 15.60 -24.38
C LEU A 6 -37.93 16.93 -25.07
N HIS A 7 -38.84 17.44 -25.88
CA HIS A 7 -38.66 18.68 -26.63
C HIS A 7 -38.76 19.94 -25.73
N GLU A 8 -39.11 19.79 -24.45
CA GLU A 8 -39.22 20.85 -23.44
C GLU A 8 -38.14 20.79 -22.32
N THR A 9 -37.26 19.79 -22.29
CA THR A 9 -36.54 19.41 -21.05
C THR A 9 -35.01 19.58 -21.04
N TRP A 10 -34.37 20.07 -22.10
CA TRP A 10 -32.93 20.34 -22.06
C TRP A 10 -32.64 21.76 -21.55
N ASP A 11 -32.46 21.90 -20.25
CA ASP A 11 -32.15 23.16 -19.57
C ASP A 11 -30.66 23.55 -19.59
N GLY A 12 -29.82 22.69 -20.19
CA GLY A 12 -28.38 22.86 -20.29
C GLY A 12 -27.60 22.57 -19.00
N TRP A 13 -28.25 22.08 -17.95
CA TRP A 13 -27.65 21.66 -16.68
C TRP A 13 -27.84 20.17 -16.44
N PRO A 14 -27.23 19.30 -17.26
CA PRO A 14 -27.28 17.88 -17.02
C PRO A 14 -26.60 17.56 -15.67
N ASP A 15 -27.38 17.07 -14.71
CA ASP A 15 -26.93 16.71 -13.38
C ASP A 15 -27.53 15.36 -12.97
N GLY A 16 -26.72 14.53 -12.33
CA GLY A 16 -27.01 13.10 -12.12
C GLY A 16 -26.84 12.22 -13.36
N ASP A 17 -27.01 10.91 -13.16
CA ASP A 17 -26.94 9.90 -14.22
C ASP A 17 -28.28 9.84 -14.96
N PHE A 18 -28.27 10.11 -16.27
CA PHE A 18 -29.42 9.95 -17.15
C PHE A 18 -28.97 9.60 -18.57
N ASP A 19 -29.83 8.88 -19.28
CA ASP A 19 -29.66 8.56 -20.70
C ASP A 19 -30.77 9.24 -21.51
N LEU A 20 -30.42 9.70 -22.71
CA LEU A 20 -31.31 10.52 -23.51
C LEU A 20 -31.19 10.18 -25.00
N ASP A 21 -32.25 9.58 -25.54
CA ASP A 21 -32.40 9.34 -26.97
C ASP A 21 -33.06 10.56 -27.61
N ILE A 22 -32.36 11.19 -28.55
CA ILE A 22 -32.75 12.47 -29.14
C ILE A 22 -32.62 12.39 -30.66
N ASP A 23 -33.63 12.85 -31.39
CA ASP A 23 -33.55 12.96 -32.83
C ASP A 23 -32.69 14.16 -33.28
N HIS A 24 -32.29 14.15 -34.56
CA HIS A 24 -31.40 15.19 -35.09
C HIS A 24 -32.03 16.60 -35.06
N THR A 25 -33.34 16.69 -35.23
CA THR A 25 -34.10 17.95 -35.19
C THR A 25 -34.02 18.59 -33.80
N THR A 26 -34.25 17.79 -32.75
CA THR A 26 -34.18 18.20 -31.34
C THR A 26 -32.74 18.51 -30.93
N PHE A 27 -31.76 17.76 -31.46
CA PHE A 27 -30.34 18.05 -31.25
C PHE A 27 -29.93 19.44 -31.77
N GLU A 28 -30.38 19.83 -32.98
CA GLU A 28 -30.11 21.17 -33.51
C GLU A 28 -30.91 22.26 -32.74
N ALA A 29 -32.17 21.98 -32.38
CA ALA A 29 -33.00 22.91 -31.60
C ALA A 29 -32.38 23.23 -30.21
N THR A 30 -31.71 22.26 -29.58
CA THR A 30 -31.01 22.43 -28.29
C THR A 30 -29.59 22.99 -28.41
N LYS A 31 -29.24 23.56 -29.57
CA LYS A 31 -27.89 24.08 -29.87
C LYS A 31 -26.81 23.01 -29.64
N LYS A 32 -27.06 21.79 -30.14
CA LYS A 32 -26.15 20.64 -30.09
C LYS A 32 -25.89 20.17 -28.66
N LEU A 33 -26.94 20.13 -27.85
CA LEU A 33 -26.89 19.82 -26.42
C LEU A 33 -25.86 20.69 -25.72
N MET A 34 -26.10 22.01 -25.73
CA MET A 34 -25.24 22.95 -25.05
C MET A 34 -25.27 22.67 -23.54
N VAL A 35 -24.09 22.61 -22.92
CA VAL A 35 -23.93 22.36 -21.49
C VAL A 35 -23.37 23.60 -20.81
N HIS A 36 -24.02 24.04 -19.73
CA HIS A 36 -23.61 25.18 -18.92
C HIS A 36 -22.48 24.86 -17.94
N TRP A 37 -22.26 23.58 -17.60
CA TRP A 37 -21.02 23.13 -16.94
C TRP A 37 -19.79 23.49 -17.78
N SER A 38 -18.66 23.79 -17.12
CA SER A 38 -17.40 23.97 -17.85
C SER A 38 -16.89 22.60 -18.30
N MET A 39 -17.01 22.30 -19.59
CA MET A 39 -16.68 21.00 -20.15
C MET A 39 -15.47 21.10 -21.08
N LYS A 40 -14.50 20.19 -20.90
CA LYS A 40 -13.42 19.97 -21.88
C LYS A 40 -13.84 18.89 -22.86
N VAL A 41 -13.69 19.17 -24.16
CA VAL A 41 -13.85 18.16 -25.21
C VAL A 41 -12.68 17.18 -25.13
N ASN A 42 -12.99 15.91 -24.94
CA ASN A 42 -12.04 14.80 -25.01
C ASN A 42 -12.38 14.06 -26.31
N GLY A 43 -11.52 14.16 -27.32
CA GLY A 43 -11.82 13.89 -28.75
C GLY A 43 -12.65 12.63 -29.06
N GLY A 44 -13.16 12.55 -30.29
CA GLY A 44 -14.01 11.44 -30.72
C GLY A 44 -13.26 10.16 -31.07
N ASP A 45 -13.95 9.03 -30.96
CA ASP A 45 -13.41 7.73 -31.37
C ASP A 45 -13.18 7.66 -32.88
N LYS A 46 -11.98 7.24 -33.30
CA LYS A 46 -11.62 7.12 -34.72
C LYS A 46 -12.21 5.89 -35.42
N ILE A 47 -12.72 4.92 -34.65
CA ILE A 47 -13.09 3.58 -35.12
C ILE A 47 -14.58 3.49 -35.49
N HIS A 48 -15.42 4.35 -34.91
CA HIS A 48 -16.87 4.25 -35.01
C HIS A 48 -17.46 5.02 -36.20
N SER A 49 -18.62 4.55 -36.69
CA SER A 49 -19.25 5.05 -37.92
C SER A 49 -20.37 6.05 -37.62
N VAL A 50 -20.59 7.00 -38.53
CA VAL A 50 -21.77 7.90 -38.47
C VAL A 50 -23.05 7.23 -38.98
N ASN A 51 -22.91 6.15 -39.74
CA ASN A 51 -24.02 5.39 -40.33
C ASN A 51 -24.24 4.06 -39.60
N ALA A 52 -23.83 3.97 -38.33
CA ALA A 52 -24.01 2.75 -37.56
C ALA A 52 -25.50 2.52 -37.27
N GLU A 53 -25.95 1.28 -37.43
CA GLU A 53 -27.34 0.89 -37.12
C GLU A 53 -27.62 0.89 -35.62
N THR A 54 -26.58 0.82 -34.77
CA THR A 54 -26.68 0.85 -33.32
C THR A 54 -25.82 1.97 -32.73
N TRP A 55 -26.29 2.60 -31.66
CA TRP A 55 -25.59 3.73 -31.03
C TRP A 55 -24.22 3.33 -30.46
N GLN A 56 -24.05 2.06 -30.05
CA GLN A 56 -22.77 1.53 -29.54
C GLN A 56 -21.67 1.47 -30.62
N ALA A 57 -22.06 1.29 -31.88
CA ALA A 57 -21.14 1.34 -33.03
C ALA A 57 -21.06 2.74 -33.65
N GLY A 58 -21.83 3.70 -33.11
CA GLY A 58 -21.92 5.09 -33.53
C GLY A 58 -20.74 5.94 -33.07
N LYS A 59 -20.44 7.03 -33.78
CA LYS A 59 -19.41 7.99 -33.36
C LYS A 59 -19.73 8.58 -32.00
N ARG A 60 -18.79 8.39 -31.07
CA ARG A 60 -18.86 8.92 -29.71
C ARG A 60 -18.05 10.20 -29.58
N SER A 61 -18.65 11.24 -29.02
CA SER A 61 -17.94 12.42 -28.51
C SER A 61 -18.01 12.45 -26.98
N THR A 62 -16.87 12.63 -26.31
CA THR A 62 -16.84 12.68 -24.84
C THR A 62 -16.53 14.10 -24.36
N ARG A 63 -17.27 14.58 -23.36
CA ARG A 63 -17.02 15.86 -22.70
C ARG A 63 -16.81 15.59 -21.21
N LEU A 64 -15.80 16.20 -20.60
CA LEU A 64 -15.48 16.03 -19.17
C LEU A 64 -15.68 17.34 -18.42
N CYS A 65 -16.39 17.30 -17.29
CA CYS A 65 -16.55 18.47 -16.42
C CYS A 65 -15.21 18.84 -15.78
N LEU A 66 -14.85 20.12 -15.85
CA LEU A 66 -13.63 20.67 -15.26
C LEU A 66 -13.80 21.03 -13.77
N GLY A 67 -15.04 21.11 -13.28
CA GLY A 67 -15.35 21.64 -11.94
C GLY A 67 -15.56 23.16 -11.95
N HIS A 68 -15.27 23.81 -10.83
CA HIS A 68 -15.46 25.25 -10.64
C HIS A 68 -14.25 25.91 -9.98
N MET A 69 -14.16 27.24 -10.05
CA MET A 69 -13.25 28.03 -9.22
C MET A 69 -14.04 28.71 -8.12
N GLU A 70 -13.48 28.74 -6.91
CA GLU A 70 -14.06 29.44 -5.77
C GLU A 70 -13.03 30.36 -5.12
N CYS A 71 -13.51 31.38 -4.42
CA CYS A 71 -12.65 32.20 -3.59
C CYS A 71 -12.14 31.38 -2.39
N ASP A 72 -10.86 31.53 -2.04
CA ASP A 72 -10.25 30.94 -0.85
C ASP A 72 -10.79 31.53 0.48
N LYS A 73 -11.29 32.77 0.45
CA LYS A 73 -11.83 33.47 1.61
C LYS A 73 -13.20 32.93 2.00
N GLU A 74 -13.32 32.38 3.22
CA GLU A 74 -14.53 31.76 3.75
C GLU A 74 -15.80 32.64 3.71
N THR A 75 -15.63 33.96 3.81
CA THR A 75 -16.75 34.92 3.76
C THR A 75 -17.17 35.30 2.33
N CYS A 76 -16.42 34.87 1.31
CA CYS A 76 -16.64 35.21 -0.08
C CYS A 76 -17.23 34.02 -0.85
N ARG A 77 -18.43 34.16 -1.40
CA ARG A 77 -19.16 33.09 -2.11
C ARG A 77 -19.04 33.16 -3.63
N VAL A 78 -17.96 33.77 -4.12
CA VAL A 78 -17.75 33.94 -5.56
C VAL A 78 -17.37 32.58 -6.16
N ILE A 79 -18.19 32.13 -7.12
CA ILE A 79 -17.93 30.93 -7.93
C ILE A 79 -17.74 31.38 -9.38
N ILE A 80 -16.67 30.93 -10.00
CA ILE A 80 -16.28 31.33 -11.35
C ILE A 80 -16.19 30.11 -12.26
N ARG A 81 -16.73 30.23 -13.47
CA ARG A 81 -16.59 29.22 -14.52
C ARG A 81 -15.13 29.14 -14.99
N PRO A 82 -14.46 27.98 -14.89
CA PRO A 82 -13.10 27.81 -15.38
C PRO A 82 -13.03 27.96 -16.91
N LYS A 83 -11.98 28.60 -17.43
CA LYS A 83 -11.64 28.55 -18.85
C LYS A 83 -11.22 27.12 -19.25
N ILE A 84 -11.56 26.75 -20.48
CA ILE A 84 -11.46 25.37 -20.99
C ILE A 84 -10.00 24.99 -21.23
N ASP A 85 -9.25 25.85 -21.92
CA ASP A 85 -7.83 25.64 -22.18
C ASP A 85 -6.99 25.94 -20.93
N LYS A 86 -5.92 25.15 -20.76
CA LYS A 86 -5.06 25.22 -19.58
C LYS A 86 -4.36 26.59 -19.43
N PRO A 87 -3.76 27.19 -20.49
CA PRO A 87 -3.09 28.48 -20.36
C PRO A 87 -4.03 29.61 -19.95
N SER A 88 -5.24 29.69 -20.50
CA SER A 88 -6.21 30.71 -20.11
C SER A 88 -6.76 30.47 -18.71
N ARG A 89 -6.82 29.20 -18.25
CA ARG A 89 -7.21 28.87 -16.87
C ARG A 89 -6.14 29.27 -15.86
N GLU A 90 -4.86 29.10 -16.18
CA GLU A 90 -3.75 29.59 -15.34
C GLU A 90 -3.77 31.12 -15.23
N LYS A 91 -4.03 31.82 -16.35
CA LYS A 91 -4.25 33.28 -16.33
C LYS A 91 -5.45 33.68 -15.48
N GLN A 92 -6.50 32.87 -15.45
CA GLN A 92 -7.69 33.11 -14.64
C GLN A 92 -7.43 32.93 -13.13
N LEU A 93 -6.58 31.98 -12.75
CA LEU A 93 -6.15 31.77 -11.36
C LEU A 93 -5.20 32.86 -10.87
N ALA A 94 -4.46 33.50 -11.77
CA ALA A 94 -3.58 34.62 -11.46
C ALA A 94 -4.35 35.96 -11.27
N ILE A 95 -5.67 35.98 -11.44
CA ILE A 95 -6.50 37.16 -11.20
C ILE A 95 -7.17 37.00 -9.85
N ASP A 96 -6.95 37.98 -8.97
CA ASP A 96 -7.60 37.99 -7.66
C ASP A 96 -9.13 38.03 -7.79
N CYS A 97 -9.79 37.41 -6.82
CA CYS A 97 -11.22 37.57 -6.63
C CYS A 97 -11.57 39.04 -6.40
N ARG A 98 -12.82 39.44 -6.68
CA ARG A 98 -13.30 40.82 -6.46
C ARG A 98 -13.17 41.30 -5.00
N CYS A 99 -13.01 40.37 -4.05
CA CYS A 99 -12.78 40.68 -2.64
C CYS A 99 -11.30 40.84 -2.26
N GLY A 100 -10.37 40.74 -3.23
CA GLY A 100 -8.93 40.85 -3.05
C GLY A 100 -8.23 39.58 -2.58
N ALA A 101 -8.90 38.43 -2.62
CA ALA A 101 -8.35 37.15 -2.18
C ALA A 101 -8.14 36.19 -3.37
N GLU A 102 -7.41 35.09 -3.18
CA GLU A 102 -7.02 34.21 -4.28
C GLU A 102 -8.17 33.32 -4.74
N LEU A 103 -8.09 32.84 -5.99
CA LEU A 103 -9.02 31.87 -6.54
C LEU A 103 -8.42 30.47 -6.46
N GLU A 104 -9.16 29.53 -5.88
CA GLU A 104 -8.82 28.12 -5.90
C GLU A 104 -9.60 27.37 -6.99
N PHE A 105 -8.91 26.52 -7.75
CA PHE A 105 -9.55 25.62 -8.69
C PHE A 105 -9.93 24.31 -8.01
N ARG A 106 -11.23 24.00 -7.94
CA ARG A 106 -11.75 22.76 -7.40
C ARG A 106 -12.10 21.80 -8.54
N GLU A 107 -11.19 20.86 -8.80
CA GLU A 107 -11.50 19.71 -9.64
C GLU A 107 -12.46 18.77 -8.89
N LEU A 108 -13.59 18.43 -9.51
CA LEU A 108 -14.64 17.59 -8.90
C LEU A 108 -14.12 16.21 -8.43
N ALA A 109 -12.98 15.74 -8.97
CA ALA A 109 -12.39 14.44 -8.65
C ALA A 109 -11.20 14.49 -7.66
N SER A 110 -10.77 15.67 -7.21
CA SER A 110 -9.47 15.83 -6.52
C SER A 110 -9.56 16.13 -5.01
N SER A 111 -10.76 16.15 -4.41
CA SER A 111 -10.89 16.60 -3.02
C SER A 111 -10.36 15.64 -1.93
N GLN A 112 -10.01 14.38 -2.21
CA GLN A 112 -9.56 13.42 -1.17
C GLN A 112 -8.62 12.29 -1.68
N PRO A 113 -7.41 12.55 -2.21
CA PRO A 113 -6.56 11.53 -2.85
C PRO A 113 -5.90 10.50 -1.90
N HIS A 114 -6.12 10.60 -0.59
CA HIS A 114 -5.54 9.72 0.43
C HIS A 114 -6.54 8.70 1.00
N LEU A 115 -7.84 8.87 0.75
CA LEU A 115 -8.86 7.96 1.25
C LEU A 115 -8.90 6.65 0.43
N LYS A 116 -9.07 5.51 1.12
CA LYS A 116 -9.24 4.20 0.48
C LYS A 116 -10.62 4.11 -0.19
N ALA A 117 -10.75 3.30 -1.24
CA ALA A 117 -11.99 3.14 -2.02
C ALA A 117 -13.26 2.94 -1.17
N LEU A 118 -13.16 2.20 -0.06
CA LEU A 118 -14.28 1.98 0.85
C LEU A 118 -14.69 3.26 1.62
N ALA A 119 -13.72 4.06 2.07
CA ALA A 119 -13.97 5.34 2.74
C ALA A 119 -14.50 6.41 1.77
N LEU A 120 -14.19 6.27 0.49
CA LEU A 120 -14.80 7.08 -0.57
C LEU A 120 -16.26 6.66 -0.83
N ILE A 121 -16.60 5.37 -0.71
CA ILE A 121 -17.95 4.82 -0.94
C ILE A 121 -18.89 5.03 0.25
N VAL A 122 -18.38 5.00 1.48
CA VAL A 122 -19.22 5.02 2.70
C VAL A 122 -19.08 6.34 3.47
N GLY A 123 -18.15 7.21 3.08
CA GLY A 123 -17.73 8.37 3.86
C GLY A 123 -16.63 8.00 4.87
N HIS A 124 -15.85 8.99 5.31
CA HIS A 124 -14.79 8.74 6.30
C HIS A 124 -15.38 8.73 7.72
N PRO A 125 -15.07 7.73 8.57
CA PRO A 125 -15.60 7.69 9.93
C PRO A 125 -15.07 8.84 10.77
N THR A 126 -15.97 9.69 11.28
CA THR A 126 -15.65 10.71 12.30
C THR A 126 -16.40 10.42 13.59
N LEU A 127 -16.02 11.09 14.68
CA LEU A 127 -16.68 10.99 15.99
C LEU A 127 -18.19 11.36 15.93
N GLN A 128 -18.63 12.08 14.89
CA GLN A 128 -20.03 12.44 14.65
C GLN A 128 -20.73 11.61 13.55
N GLY A 129 -20.09 10.54 13.04
CA GLY A 129 -20.61 9.71 11.95
C GLY A 129 -19.81 9.80 10.65
N PRO A 130 -20.21 9.11 9.57
CA PRO A 130 -19.53 9.21 8.28
C PRO A 130 -19.64 10.63 7.72
N HIS A 131 -18.50 11.27 7.46
CA HIS A 131 -18.42 12.64 6.96
C HIS A 131 -17.83 12.65 5.54
N GLY A 132 -18.40 13.48 4.66
CA GLY A 132 -18.02 13.60 3.24
C GLY A 132 -19.06 13.00 2.27
N LYS A 133 -19.14 13.56 1.04
CA LYS A 133 -20.03 13.04 -0.02
C LYS A 133 -19.48 11.72 -0.55
N SER A 134 -20.33 10.70 -0.70
CA SER A 134 -19.89 9.40 -1.19
C SER A 134 -19.60 9.47 -2.69
N VAL A 135 -18.55 8.78 -3.14
CA VAL A 135 -18.33 8.57 -4.57
C VAL A 135 -19.41 7.68 -5.19
N ALA A 136 -20.14 6.90 -4.38
CA ALA A 136 -21.32 6.17 -4.82
C ALA A 136 -22.48 7.10 -5.20
N ASP A 137 -22.51 8.33 -4.65
CA ASP A 137 -23.51 9.36 -5.02
C ASP A 137 -23.19 10.01 -6.36
N ILE A 138 -21.98 9.80 -6.91
CA ILE A 138 -21.53 10.40 -8.17
C ILE A 138 -21.93 9.55 -9.37
N ALA A 139 -21.88 8.22 -9.25
CA ALA A 139 -22.35 7.30 -10.29
C ALA A 139 -22.61 5.90 -9.69
N THR A 140 -23.63 5.19 -10.18
CA THR A 140 -24.00 3.85 -9.67
C THR A 140 -22.86 2.84 -9.81
N SER A 141 -22.01 3.01 -10.83
CA SER A 141 -20.82 2.18 -11.06
C SER A 141 -19.72 2.33 -10.00
N LEU A 142 -19.75 3.41 -9.22
CA LEU A 142 -18.81 3.70 -8.13
C LEU A 142 -19.30 3.18 -6.77
N THR A 143 -20.42 2.46 -6.72
CA THR A 143 -20.75 1.57 -5.59
C THR A 143 -19.78 0.38 -5.51
N ASN A 144 -19.14 0.04 -6.63
CA ASN A 144 -18.17 -1.04 -6.71
C ASN A 144 -16.77 -0.56 -6.29
N ALA A 145 -16.27 -1.10 -5.17
CA ALA A 145 -14.94 -0.77 -4.64
C ALA A 145 -13.79 -0.99 -5.63
N GLY A 146 -13.88 -2.02 -6.48
CA GLY A 146 -12.89 -2.28 -7.52
C GLY A 146 -12.88 -1.21 -8.61
N ARG A 147 -14.06 -0.70 -9.00
CA ARG A 147 -14.20 0.38 -9.98
C ARG A 147 -13.68 1.71 -9.42
N VAL A 148 -14.01 2.04 -8.18
CA VAL A 148 -13.48 3.22 -7.48
C VAL A 148 -11.96 3.16 -7.39
N GLN A 149 -11.40 2.00 -7.07
CA GLN A 149 -9.95 1.82 -7.01
C GLN A 149 -9.27 1.98 -8.38
N TYR A 150 -9.90 1.49 -9.45
CA TYR A 150 -9.41 1.67 -10.82
C TYR A 150 -9.35 3.16 -11.20
N GLU A 151 -10.42 3.92 -10.98
CA GLU A 151 -10.46 5.36 -11.29
C GLU A 151 -9.49 6.16 -10.41
N CYS A 152 -9.38 5.85 -9.11
CA CYS A 152 -8.38 6.47 -8.22
C CYS A 152 -6.95 6.22 -8.72
N ASN A 153 -6.65 5.00 -9.18
CA ASN A 153 -5.33 4.65 -9.73
C ASN A 153 -5.06 5.34 -11.07
N LYS A 154 -6.09 5.54 -11.90
CA LYS A 154 -5.99 6.28 -13.15
C LYS A 154 -5.70 7.75 -12.88
N ILE A 155 -6.41 8.37 -11.94
CA ILE A 155 -6.19 9.75 -11.50
C ILE A 155 -4.76 9.92 -10.99
N ARG A 156 -4.30 9.03 -10.09
CA ARG A 156 -2.93 9.01 -9.57
C ARG A 156 -1.85 8.91 -10.65
N LYS A 157 -2.13 8.15 -11.72
CA LYS A 157 -1.22 8.02 -12.88
C LYS A 157 -1.23 9.27 -13.76
N SER A 158 -2.36 9.97 -13.88
CA SER A 158 -2.50 11.20 -14.67
C SER A 158 -2.07 12.47 -13.95
N SER A 159 -2.14 12.50 -12.61
CA SER A 159 -1.71 13.62 -11.76
C SER A 159 -0.20 13.61 -11.61
N GLY A 160 0.51 13.83 -12.72
CA GLY A 160 1.97 13.80 -12.83
C GLY A 160 2.71 14.68 -11.84
N LYS A 161 2.77 14.28 -10.57
CA LYS A 161 3.91 14.55 -9.72
C LYS A 161 5.06 13.85 -10.41
N LYS A 162 5.84 14.62 -11.18
CA LYS A 162 7.23 14.31 -11.44
C LYS A 162 7.80 13.97 -10.06
N GLY A 163 7.97 12.68 -9.79
CA GLY A 163 8.78 12.30 -8.66
C GLY A 163 10.10 13.04 -8.86
N ALA A 164 10.55 13.78 -7.84
CA ALA A 164 11.98 13.75 -7.55
C ALA A 164 12.43 12.32 -7.79
N SER A 165 13.53 12.12 -8.55
CA SER A 165 13.99 10.81 -9.00
C SER A 165 13.61 9.76 -7.95
N THR A 166 12.82 8.76 -8.33
CA THR A 166 12.10 7.88 -7.38
C THR A 166 13.01 7.37 -6.25
N ASP A 167 14.30 7.28 -6.56
CA ASP A 167 15.41 6.93 -5.68
C ASP A 167 15.74 8.04 -4.66
N GLN A 168 15.92 9.30 -5.07
CA GLN A 168 16.18 10.41 -4.13
C GLN A 168 14.99 10.64 -3.20
N HIS A 169 13.77 10.57 -3.71
CA HIS A 169 12.57 10.68 -2.88
C HIS A 169 12.47 9.54 -1.84
N PHE A 170 12.85 8.31 -2.21
CA PHE A 170 12.94 7.22 -1.24
C PHE A 170 14.03 7.49 -0.20
N LEU A 171 15.22 7.96 -0.60
CA LEU A 171 16.30 8.28 0.31
C LEU A 171 15.93 9.41 1.28
N ASP A 172 15.20 10.43 0.80
CA ASP A 172 14.72 11.54 1.63
C ASP A 172 13.66 11.05 2.64
N ILE A 173 12.70 10.22 2.20
CA ILE A 173 11.72 9.58 3.10
C ILE A 173 12.42 8.69 4.12
N TYR A 174 13.35 7.86 3.66
CA TYR A 174 14.09 6.93 4.50
C TYR A 174 14.91 7.68 5.55
N SER A 175 15.59 8.76 5.13
CA SER A 175 16.36 9.64 6.01
C SER A 175 15.45 10.30 7.04
N GLY A 176 14.34 10.91 6.60
CA GLY A 176 13.36 11.53 7.49
C GLY A 176 12.75 10.55 8.49
N PHE A 177 12.37 9.35 8.04
CA PHE A 177 11.86 8.30 8.90
C PHE A 177 12.93 7.81 9.89
N SER A 178 14.17 7.63 9.44
CA SER A 178 15.30 7.26 10.30
C SER A 178 15.61 8.32 11.36
N GLN A 179 15.42 9.61 11.05
CA GLN A 179 15.62 10.69 12.01
C GLN A 179 14.47 10.77 13.02
N ALA A 180 13.22 10.60 12.55
CA ALA A 180 12.05 10.58 13.42
C ALA A 180 11.99 9.34 14.33
N HIS A 181 12.58 8.22 13.89
CA HIS A 181 12.56 6.94 14.60
C HIS A 181 13.96 6.31 14.67
N PRO A 182 14.90 6.90 15.43
CA PRO A 182 16.32 6.50 15.43
C PRO A 182 16.55 5.04 15.84
N ASP A 183 15.74 4.53 16.77
CA ASP A 183 15.87 3.16 17.29
C ASP A 183 15.05 2.11 16.55
N PHE A 184 14.17 2.51 15.62
CA PHE A 184 13.25 1.57 14.98
C PHE A 184 13.92 0.74 13.88
N ILE A 185 14.89 1.32 13.16
CA ILE A 185 15.66 0.61 12.14
C ILE A 185 16.95 0.07 12.75
N ILE A 186 16.93 -1.17 13.22
CA ILE A 186 18.05 -1.77 13.95
C ILE A 186 19.17 -2.30 13.06
N ARG A 187 18.89 -2.57 11.78
CA ARG A 187 19.90 -3.04 10.82
C ARG A 187 19.57 -2.63 9.39
N ARG A 188 20.63 -2.28 8.64
CA ARG A 188 20.56 -1.77 7.27
C ARG A 188 21.63 -2.45 6.44
N VAL A 189 21.23 -3.05 5.32
CA VAL A 189 22.12 -3.66 4.34
C VAL A 189 21.66 -3.20 2.98
N PHE A 190 22.51 -2.45 2.28
CA PHE A 190 22.28 -1.97 0.93
C PHE A 190 23.47 -2.40 0.06
N ARG A 191 23.50 -3.67 -0.33
CA ARG A 191 24.49 -4.26 -1.24
C ARG A 191 23.75 -5.03 -2.34
N GLU A 192 24.36 -6.06 -2.91
CA GLU A 192 23.70 -7.02 -3.81
C GLU A 192 22.41 -7.56 -3.20
N VAL A 193 22.47 -7.86 -1.90
CA VAL A 193 21.32 -8.16 -1.05
C VAL A 193 20.91 -6.91 -0.27
N ILE A 194 19.62 -6.60 -0.28
CA ILE A 194 19.02 -5.51 0.46
C ILE A 194 18.15 -6.09 1.57
N VAL A 195 18.54 -5.83 2.82
CA VAL A 195 17.79 -6.22 4.02
C VAL A 195 17.71 -5.04 4.97
N ILE A 196 16.48 -4.70 5.37
CA ILE A 196 16.21 -3.64 6.35
C ILE A 196 15.42 -4.27 7.49
N SER A 197 16.02 -4.32 8.68
CA SER A 197 15.39 -4.91 9.86
C SER A 197 14.81 -3.82 10.75
N LEU A 198 13.56 -4.02 11.16
CA LEU A 198 12.72 -3.09 11.88
C LEU A 198 12.26 -3.71 13.19
N GLN A 199 12.38 -2.97 14.29
CA GLN A 199 12.00 -3.45 15.61
C GLN A 199 11.57 -2.29 16.50
N SER A 200 10.41 -2.39 17.15
CA SER A 200 10.00 -1.43 18.18
C SER A 200 10.58 -1.78 19.55
N ALA A 201 10.50 -0.86 20.50
CA ALA A 201 10.91 -1.11 21.89
C ALA A 201 10.16 -2.31 22.50
N TYR A 202 8.86 -2.44 22.23
CA TYR A 202 8.05 -3.60 22.66
C TYR A 202 8.53 -4.91 22.02
N MET A 203 8.79 -4.91 20.70
CA MET A 203 9.31 -6.11 20.03
C MET A 203 10.65 -6.53 20.67
N SER A 204 11.54 -5.56 20.91
CA SER A 204 12.83 -5.79 21.56
C SER A 204 12.71 -6.35 22.98
N SER A 205 11.72 -5.94 23.78
CA SER A 205 11.53 -6.49 25.12
C SER A 205 11.03 -7.95 25.13
N THR A 206 10.53 -8.46 23.99
CA THR A 206 9.98 -9.82 23.90
C THR A 206 10.96 -10.87 23.37
N VAL A 207 12.15 -10.46 22.91
CA VAL A 207 13.16 -11.36 22.32
C VAL A 207 13.87 -12.26 23.34
N ILE A 208 13.84 -11.89 24.62
CA ILE A 208 14.28 -12.70 25.76
C ILE A 208 13.07 -12.88 26.66
N LYS A 209 12.78 -14.13 27.03
CA LYS A 209 11.66 -14.46 27.91
C LYS A 209 12.16 -14.61 29.35
N ASP A 210 11.43 -14.03 30.29
CA ASP A 210 11.70 -14.17 31.72
C ASP A 210 11.28 -15.54 32.27
N THR A 211 10.48 -16.30 31.52
CA THR A 211 9.91 -17.58 31.98
C THR A 211 9.81 -18.60 30.85
N ILE A 212 10.23 -19.83 31.15
CA ILE A 212 10.14 -21.00 30.27
C ILE A 212 8.79 -21.68 30.54
N ILE A 213 7.82 -21.51 29.65
CA ILE A 213 6.43 -21.98 29.77
C ILE A 213 6.27 -23.46 29.30
N GLY A 214 7.36 -24.23 29.29
CA GLY A 214 7.42 -25.59 28.72
C GLY A 214 7.55 -25.63 27.19
N GLU A 215 8.19 -26.68 26.66
CA GLU A 215 8.24 -26.94 25.20
C GLU A 215 6.80 -27.24 24.71
N PRO A 216 6.26 -26.68 23.62
CA PRO A 216 6.89 -26.04 22.44
C PRO A 216 6.79 -24.50 22.35
N VAL A 217 6.33 -23.81 23.40
CA VAL A 217 5.91 -22.38 23.34
C VAL A 217 7.06 -21.39 23.59
N ASN A 218 8.23 -21.88 24.00
CA ASN A 218 9.37 -21.02 24.38
C ASN A 218 10.21 -20.52 23.22
N GLY A 219 10.13 -21.16 22.05
CA GLY A 219 10.88 -20.76 20.87
C GLY A 219 10.32 -19.52 20.17
N MET A 220 11.17 -18.90 19.37
CA MET A 220 10.74 -17.95 18.34
C MET A 220 10.58 -18.67 17.01
N VAL A 221 9.61 -18.24 16.21
CA VAL A 221 9.30 -18.79 14.90
C VAL A 221 9.58 -17.72 13.85
N SER A 222 10.43 -18.03 12.87
CA SER A 222 10.67 -17.17 11.72
C SER A 222 10.00 -17.72 10.46
N ASP A 223 9.38 -16.82 9.68
CA ASP A 223 8.72 -17.15 8.41
C ASP A 223 8.82 -15.98 7.42
N ALA A 224 8.75 -16.29 6.12
CA ALA A 224 8.82 -15.33 5.04
C ALA A 224 7.50 -15.25 4.26
N ALA A 225 6.83 -14.10 4.38
CA ALA A 225 5.59 -13.84 3.67
C ALA A 225 5.85 -13.40 2.22
N HIS A 226 5.50 -14.28 1.28
CA HIS A 226 5.49 -13.98 -0.15
C HIS A 226 4.29 -13.09 -0.52
N GLY A 227 4.50 -12.14 -1.45
CA GLY A 227 3.41 -11.33 -2.02
C GLY A 227 2.91 -10.17 -1.15
N TRP A 228 3.50 -9.96 0.02
CA TRP A 228 3.26 -8.76 0.83
C TRP A 228 3.67 -7.48 0.07
N TRP A 229 4.79 -7.54 -0.63
CA TRP A 229 5.31 -6.42 -1.40
C TRP A 229 4.84 -6.46 -2.86
N ARG A 230 4.76 -5.27 -3.48
CA ARG A 230 4.41 -5.13 -4.90
C ARG A 230 5.36 -5.91 -5.82
N LYS A 231 6.66 -5.94 -5.48
CA LYS A 231 7.64 -6.75 -6.20
C LYS A 231 7.60 -8.17 -5.64
N ARG A 232 7.24 -9.15 -6.48
CA ARG A 232 7.06 -10.55 -6.08
C ARG A 232 8.33 -11.23 -5.55
N THR A 233 9.51 -10.73 -5.92
CA THR A 233 10.79 -11.26 -5.42
C THR A 233 11.12 -10.76 -4.02
N SER A 234 10.47 -9.68 -3.56
CA SER A 234 10.70 -9.13 -2.23
C SER A 234 9.85 -9.85 -1.19
N LEU A 235 10.43 -10.05 -0.01
CA LEU A 235 9.81 -10.77 1.10
C LEU A 235 9.69 -9.88 2.33
N LEU A 236 8.62 -10.10 3.10
CA LEU A 236 8.53 -9.65 4.48
C LEU A 236 8.88 -10.86 5.35
N ILE A 237 10.05 -10.82 5.99
CA ILE A 237 10.47 -11.85 6.93
C ILE A 237 10.05 -11.41 8.33
N VAL A 238 9.41 -12.30 9.08
CA VAL A 238 8.87 -12.03 10.42
C VAL A 238 9.41 -13.08 11.38
N THR A 239 10.07 -12.64 12.45
CA THR A 239 10.26 -13.49 13.64
C THR A 239 9.18 -13.15 14.64
N SER A 240 8.48 -14.15 15.15
CA SER A 240 7.43 -14.02 16.16
C SER A 240 7.77 -14.82 17.41
N THR A 241 7.28 -14.35 18.55
CA THR A 241 7.42 -14.97 19.86
C THR A 241 6.05 -15.04 20.54
N TYR A 242 5.78 -16.10 21.31
CA TYR A 242 4.54 -16.18 22.06
C TYR A 242 4.58 -15.29 23.31
N SER A 243 3.59 -14.39 23.45
CA SER A 243 3.37 -13.56 24.64
C SER A 243 2.35 -14.23 25.56
N THR A 244 2.74 -14.51 26.80
CA THR A 244 1.83 -15.04 27.84
C THR A 244 0.87 -14.01 28.38
N ILE A 245 1.22 -12.73 28.29
CA ILE A 245 0.36 -11.63 28.74
C ILE A 245 -0.82 -11.48 27.78
N LEU A 246 -0.54 -11.49 26.47
CA LEU A 246 -1.55 -11.33 25.43
C LEU A 246 -2.14 -12.66 24.95
N MET A 247 -1.58 -13.78 25.42
CA MET A 247 -1.95 -15.14 25.03
C MET A 247 -1.91 -15.38 23.51
N CYS A 248 -1.00 -14.69 22.80
CA CYS A 248 -0.90 -14.74 21.34
C CYS A 248 0.55 -14.59 20.85
N TRP A 249 0.78 -14.96 19.59
CA TRP A 249 2.05 -14.72 18.91
C TRP A 249 2.18 -13.24 18.55
N VAL A 250 3.25 -12.62 19.01
CA VAL A 250 3.58 -11.22 18.74
C VAL A 250 4.86 -11.13 17.92
N PRO A 251 4.99 -10.11 17.05
CA PRO A 251 6.21 -9.92 16.30
C PRO A 251 7.37 -9.54 17.23
N ALA A 252 8.52 -10.15 17.00
CA ALA A 252 9.79 -9.85 17.67
C ALA A 252 10.76 -9.11 16.73
N LEU A 253 10.65 -9.35 15.41
CA LEU A 253 11.45 -8.68 14.40
C LEU A 253 10.74 -8.69 13.04
N PHE A 254 10.76 -7.56 12.33
CA PHE A 254 10.40 -7.49 10.92
C PHE A 254 11.63 -7.26 10.06
N SER A 255 11.66 -7.82 8.86
CA SER A 255 12.66 -7.45 7.85
C SER A 255 12.08 -7.38 6.45
N TYR A 256 12.32 -6.25 5.79
CA TYR A 256 12.23 -6.19 4.34
C TYR A 256 13.44 -6.92 3.75
N SER A 257 13.19 -7.71 2.70
CA SER A 257 14.21 -8.38 1.92
C SER A 257 13.90 -8.23 0.42
N ASN A 258 14.91 -7.93 -0.42
CA ASN A 258 14.71 -7.88 -1.88
C ASN A 258 14.72 -9.27 -2.56
N GLY A 259 14.95 -10.34 -1.79
CA GLY A 259 15.04 -11.72 -2.25
C GLY A 259 14.90 -12.75 -1.11
N ALA A 260 15.27 -14.00 -1.40
CA ALA A 260 15.06 -15.16 -0.51
C ALA A 260 16.31 -16.07 -0.40
N SER A 261 17.50 -15.56 -0.71
CA SER A 261 18.74 -16.36 -0.60
C SER A 261 19.19 -16.53 0.85
N LYS A 262 20.12 -17.45 1.08
CA LYS A 262 20.76 -17.65 2.39
C LYS A 262 21.38 -16.36 2.95
N GLU A 263 21.92 -15.48 2.12
CA GLU A 263 22.47 -14.19 2.58
C GLU A 263 21.38 -13.27 3.14
N HIS A 264 20.18 -13.27 2.55
CA HIS A 264 19.06 -12.46 3.04
C HIS A 264 18.65 -12.89 4.45
N TYR A 265 18.42 -14.20 4.63
CA TYR A 265 18.10 -14.78 5.93
C TYR A 265 19.24 -14.60 6.95
N MET A 266 20.50 -14.74 6.53
CA MET A 266 21.65 -14.46 7.40
C MET A 266 21.61 -13.03 7.95
N HIS A 267 21.24 -12.05 7.13
CA HIS A 267 21.14 -10.67 7.60
C HIS A 267 19.98 -10.44 8.58
N HIS A 268 18.86 -11.13 8.39
CA HIS A 268 17.71 -11.13 9.29
C HIS A 268 18.06 -11.73 10.67
N PHE A 269 18.53 -12.97 10.70
CA PHE A 269 18.91 -13.64 11.97
C PHE A 269 20.05 -12.94 12.68
N TYR A 270 21.03 -12.40 11.95
CA TYR A 270 22.09 -11.62 12.57
C TYR A 270 21.56 -10.34 13.26
N ALA A 271 20.51 -9.71 12.71
CA ALA A 271 19.84 -8.59 13.37
C ALA A 271 19.15 -9.04 14.66
N LEU A 272 18.46 -10.19 14.60
CA LEU A 272 17.80 -10.79 15.76
C LEU A 272 18.79 -11.09 16.89
N PHE A 273 19.90 -11.76 16.61
CA PHE A 273 20.91 -12.08 17.63
C PHE A 273 21.53 -10.83 18.25
N LYS A 274 21.77 -9.78 17.47
CA LYS A 274 22.22 -8.49 18.02
C LYS A 274 21.17 -7.85 18.92
N SER A 275 19.90 -7.93 18.57
CA SER A 275 18.81 -7.46 19.43
C SER A 275 18.76 -8.26 20.73
N MET A 276 18.93 -9.58 20.67
CA MET A 276 18.93 -10.45 21.84
C MET A 276 20.11 -10.12 22.75
N ALA A 277 21.31 -9.95 22.20
CA ALA A 277 22.47 -9.53 22.98
C ALA A 277 22.25 -8.20 23.71
N LYS A 278 21.72 -7.19 23.01
CA LYS A 278 21.40 -5.89 23.62
C LYS A 278 20.33 -6.00 24.71
N GLN A 279 19.36 -6.90 24.54
CA GLN A 279 18.34 -7.13 25.56
C GLN A 279 18.92 -7.88 26.76
N ALA A 280 19.78 -8.87 26.52
CA ALA A 280 20.46 -9.66 27.56
C ALA A 280 21.34 -8.76 28.45
N GLU A 281 22.07 -7.83 27.84
CA GLU A 281 22.83 -6.80 28.56
C GLU A 281 21.92 -5.93 29.44
N LYS A 282 20.74 -5.54 28.95
CA LYS A 282 19.78 -4.73 29.72
C LYS A 282 19.14 -5.48 30.88
N THR A 283 18.86 -6.77 30.71
CA THR A 283 18.23 -7.61 31.74
C THR A 283 19.25 -8.33 32.62
N ASN A 284 20.56 -8.06 32.41
CA ASN A 284 21.67 -8.76 33.07
C ASN A 284 21.55 -10.29 32.97
N THR A 285 21.12 -10.77 31.81
CA THR A 285 20.95 -12.19 31.48
C THR A 285 22.17 -12.66 30.69
N GLU A 286 22.70 -13.84 31.02
CA GLU A 286 23.79 -14.44 30.25
C GLU A 286 23.29 -14.91 28.88
N LEU A 287 23.97 -14.53 27.79
CA LEU A 287 23.60 -14.91 26.43
C LEU A 287 24.20 -16.27 26.04
N THR A 288 23.56 -17.35 26.48
CA THR A 288 23.94 -18.72 26.09
C THR A 288 23.52 -19.06 24.66
N ASP A 289 24.04 -20.15 24.11
CA ASP A 289 23.71 -20.60 22.74
C ASP A 289 22.25 -21.06 22.62
N GLU A 290 21.71 -21.65 23.68
CA GLU A 290 20.35 -22.17 23.74
C GLU A 290 19.32 -21.05 23.61
N ILE A 291 19.62 -19.87 24.16
CA ILE A 291 18.77 -18.67 24.03
C ILE A 291 18.64 -18.26 22.56
N LEU A 292 19.67 -18.51 21.73
CA LEU A 292 19.68 -18.16 20.32
C LEU A 292 18.93 -19.16 19.44
N ALA A 293 18.47 -20.30 19.98
CA ALA A 293 17.74 -21.32 19.22
C ALA A 293 16.51 -20.76 18.51
N GLN A 294 16.24 -21.25 17.31
CA GLN A 294 15.12 -20.81 16.47
C GLN A 294 14.35 -21.99 15.89
N VAL A 295 13.04 -21.78 15.74
CA VAL A 295 12.18 -22.60 14.92
C VAL A 295 12.08 -21.94 13.55
N VAL A 296 12.57 -22.62 12.52
CA VAL A 296 12.57 -22.14 11.12
C VAL A 296 11.71 -23.05 10.25
N ASP A 297 11.32 -22.56 9.08
CA ASP A 297 10.67 -23.41 8.09
C ASP A 297 11.67 -24.40 7.46
N PHE A 298 11.18 -25.34 6.66
CA PHE A 298 12.03 -26.37 6.05
C PHE A 298 12.86 -25.86 4.85
N SER A 299 12.84 -24.57 4.54
CA SER A 299 13.62 -24.02 3.43
C SER A 299 15.13 -24.07 3.73
N GLU A 300 15.87 -24.61 2.77
CA GLU A 300 17.32 -24.76 2.89
C GLU A 300 18.03 -23.40 3.03
N ALA A 301 17.50 -22.37 2.36
CA ALA A 301 18.04 -21.01 2.41
C ALA A 301 17.88 -20.38 3.80
N GLU A 302 16.73 -20.55 4.47
CA GLU A 302 16.52 -20.02 5.82
C GLU A 302 17.41 -20.73 6.83
N ARG A 303 17.45 -22.07 6.80
CA ARG A 303 18.32 -22.89 7.66
C ARG A 303 19.80 -22.51 7.49
N SER A 304 20.27 -22.43 6.25
CA SER A 304 21.65 -22.04 5.95
C SER A 304 21.94 -20.61 6.40
N GLY A 305 20.98 -19.71 6.19
CA GLY A 305 21.07 -18.31 6.63
C GLY A 305 21.21 -18.18 8.15
N TYR A 306 20.41 -18.92 8.91
CA TYR A 306 20.51 -18.98 10.37
C TYR A 306 21.89 -19.45 10.84
N ILE A 307 22.38 -20.57 10.32
CA ILE A 307 23.66 -21.17 10.72
C ILE A 307 24.81 -20.18 10.46
N LEU A 308 24.81 -19.55 9.28
CA LEU A 308 25.80 -18.53 8.94
C LEU A 308 25.69 -17.29 9.83
N ALA A 309 24.48 -16.85 10.17
CA ALA A 309 24.26 -15.72 11.07
C ALA A 309 24.79 -16.01 12.48
N PHE A 310 24.59 -17.23 12.98
CA PHE A 310 25.02 -17.66 14.30
C PHE A 310 26.55 -17.64 14.39
N ALA A 311 27.22 -18.30 13.45
CA ALA A 311 28.68 -18.32 13.41
C ALA A 311 29.26 -16.90 13.28
N LYS A 312 28.68 -16.07 12.41
CA LYS A 312 29.08 -14.67 12.23
C LYS A 312 28.87 -13.81 13.48
N PHE A 313 27.80 -14.08 14.24
CA PHE A 313 27.50 -13.37 15.48
C PHE A 313 28.49 -13.75 16.58
N ARG A 314 28.70 -15.04 16.84
CA ARG A 314 29.65 -15.52 17.84
C ARG A 314 31.10 -15.13 17.53
N HIS A 315 31.53 -15.27 16.28
CA HIS A 315 32.86 -14.82 15.87
C HIS A 315 33.08 -13.33 16.17
N LYS A 316 32.06 -12.48 15.95
CA LYS A 316 32.13 -11.05 16.28
C LYS A 316 32.10 -10.73 17.77
N GLN A 317 31.62 -11.65 18.61
CA GLN A 317 31.70 -11.55 20.07
C GLN A 317 33.06 -12.00 20.61
N GLY A 318 33.99 -12.44 19.74
CA GLY A 318 35.30 -12.93 20.15
C GLY A 318 35.28 -14.37 20.68
N ASP A 319 34.31 -15.18 20.24
CA ASP A 319 34.23 -16.60 20.60
C ASP A 319 35.49 -17.35 20.13
N SER A 320 36.00 -18.24 20.99
CA SER A 320 37.24 -18.99 20.77
C SER A 320 37.06 -20.22 19.87
N ARG A 321 35.82 -20.64 19.61
CA ARG A 321 35.51 -21.76 18.71
C ARG A 321 35.90 -21.46 17.28
N THR A 322 36.31 -22.50 16.55
CA THR A 322 36.61 -22.36 15.12
C THR A 322 35.34 -22.10 14.31
N GLN A 323 35.50 -21.56 13.10
CA GLN A 323 34.36 -21.31 12.21
C GLN A 323 33.53 -22.59 11.96
N ASP A 324 34.18 -23.74 11.76
CA ASP A 324 33.50 -25.01 11.50
C ASP A 324 32.74 -25.52 12.74
N GLN A 325 33.30 -25.33 13.94
CA GLN A 325 32.62 -25.65 15.20
C GLN A 325 31.37 -24.81 15.37
N LEU A 326 31.46 -23.50 15.11
CA LEU A 326 30.32 -22.58 15.20
C LEU A 326 29.20 -22.95 14.20
N LEU A 327 29.54 -23.36 12.98
CA LEU A 327 28.56 -23.82 12.00
C LEU A 327 27.87 -25.11 12.47
N ALA A 328 28.64 -26.06 12.99
CA ALA A 328 28.12 -27.32 13.51
C ALA A 328 27.21 -27.13 14.73
N ASP A 329 27.58 -26.23 15.66
CA ASP A 329 26.79 -25.92 16.85
C ASP A 329 25.52 -25.16 16.48
N GLY A 330 25.61 -24.18 15.57
CA GLY A 330 24.44 -23.49 15.04
C GLY A 330 23.43 -24.45 14.43
N ALA A 331 23.87 -25.47 13.70
CA ALA A 331 22.98 -26.48 13.13
C ALA A 331 22.20 -27.28 14.18
N LYS A 332 22.76 -27.51 15.38
CA LYS A 332 22.10 -28.22 16.49
C LYS A 332 21.02 -27.37 17.18
N LEU A 333 21.14 -26.04 17.09
CA LEU A 333 20.21 -25.08 17.70
C LEU A 333 18.94 -24.86 16.88
N LEU A 334 18.91 -25.35 15.63
CA LEU A 334 17.71 -25.33 14.82
C LEU A 334 16.71 -26.39 15.30
N LYS A 335 15.48 -25.96 15.55
CA LYS A 335 14.35 -26.83 15.88
C LYS A 335 13.36 -26.83 14.71
N GLY A 336 12.77 -27.99 14.43
CA GLY A 336 11.71 -28.11 13.43
C GLY A 336 10.36 -27.66 13.98
N CYS A 337 9.50 -27.11 13.12
CA CYS A 337 8.11 -26.83 13.48
C CYS A 337 7.24 -28.08 13.33
N GLU A 338 6.59 -28.52 14.42
CA GLU A 338 5.70 -29.70 14.42
C GLU A 338 4.53 -29.54 13.44
N GLN A 339 3.94 -28.35 13.35
CA GLN A 339 2.83 -28.10 12.42
C GLN A 339 3.27 -28.25 10.96
N HIS A 340 4.47 -27.77 10.62
CA HIS A 340 5.02 -27.97 9.28
C HIS A 340 5.34 -29.46 9.03
N PHE A 341 5.85 -30.19 10.03
CA PHE A 341 6.05 -31.63 9.93
C PHE A 341 4.72 -32.36 9.67
N ARG A 342 3.66 -32.06 10.43
CA ARG A 342 2.31 -32.61 10.22
C ARG A 342 1.79 -32.30 8.82
N ASN A 343 1.91 -31.04 8.37
CA ASN A 343 1.49 -30.63 7.03
C ASN A 343 2.28 -31.36 5.93
N ALA A 344 3.60 -31.50 6.07
CA ALA A 344 4.45 -32.24 5.11
C ALA A 344 4.05 -33.73 5.03
N VAL A 345 3.81 -34.38 6.16
CA VAL A 345 3.33 -35.77 6.21
C VAL A 345 1.95 -35.91 5.57
N THR A 346 1.04 -34.96 5.78
CA THR A 346 -0.27 -34.97 5.10
C THR A 346 -0.18 -34.75 3.59
N HIS A 347 0.82 -34.00 3.11
CA HIS A 347 1.07 -33.84 1.68
C HIS A 347 1.61 -35.13 1.05
N ILE A 348 2.55 -35.82 1.71
CA ILE A 348 3.07 -37.13 1.26
C ILE A 348 1.94 -38.17 1.20
N LYS A 349 1.05 -38.21 2.20
CA LYS A 349 -0.13 -39.10 2.19
C LYS A 349 -1.09 -38.86 1.02
N ARG A 350 -1.14 -37.64 0.47
CA ARG A 350 -1.95 -37.32 -0.74
C ARG A 350 -1.24 -37.69 -2.04
N ILE A 351 0.09 -37.86 -2.03
CA ILE A 351 0.86 -38.42 -3.15
C ILE A 351 0.76 -39.95 -3.06
N GLY A 352 -0.45 -40.48 -3.29
CA GLY A 352 -0.72 -41.93 -3.36
C GLY A 352 -0.23 -42.58 -4.66
N SER A 353 0.69 -41.95 -5.38
CA SER A 353 1.22 -42.40 -6.66
C SER A 353 2.73 -42.15 -6.70
N ILE A 354 3.46 -42.94 -5.93
CA ILE A 354 4.87 -43.25 -6.20
C ILE A 354 4.91 -44.78 -6.22
N ILE A 355 5.00 -45.35 -7.42
CA ILE A 355 5.41 -46.73 -7.68
C ILE A 355 6.93 -46.74 -7.75
#